data_AF-A0A1Z9EJA8-F1
#
_entry.id   AF-A0A1Z9EJA8-F1
#
_cell.length_a   1.000
_cell.length_b   1.000
_cell.length_c   1.000
_cell.angle_alpha   90.00
_cell.angle_beta   90.00
_cell.angle_gamma   90.00
#
_symmetry.space_group_name_H-M   'P 1'
#
loop_
_entity.id
_entity.type
_entity.pdbx_description
1 polymer ?
#
loop_
_entity_poly.entity_id
_entity_poly.type
_entity_poly.pdbx_seq_one_letter_code
_entity_poly.pdbx_strand_id
1 'polypeptide(L)'
;STGESAETNNYPDALVEAGEVGEIVFDWRNSKSGTEELKCIILTPMQIVDEYAFGGGNITSETVNWQINEEDEGLSYVIPIIIVMIMGIISIGYVLVNRANLDQETIVEDVVK
;
A
#
# COMPACT_ATOMS: atom_id res chain seq x y z
N SER A 1 -4.23 21.18 0.73
CA SER A 1 -2.83 21.38 1.12
C SER A 1 -2.74 21.68 2.61
N THR A 2 -2.25 20.72 3.38
CA THR A 2 -2.03 20.82 4.83
C THR A 2 -0.78 21.65 5.20
N GLY A 3 0.01 22.09 4.20
CA GLY A 3 1.23 22.87 4.39
C GLY A 3 2.43 22.04 4.87
N GLU A 4 2.27 20.72 5.04
CA GLU A 4 3.41 19.82 5.27
C GLU A 4 4.20 19.62 3.98
N SER A 5 5.54 19.62 4.11
CA SER A 5 6.44 19.45 2.97
C SER A 5 6.33 18.01 2.46
N ALA A 6 5.93 17.85 1.19
CA ALA A 6 6.07 16.58 0.50
C ALA A 6 7.56 16.22 0.44
N GLU A 7 7.89 14.95 0.70
CA GLU A 7 9.26 14.48 0.61
C GLU A 7 9.59 14.22 -0.86
N THR A 8 10.66 14.84 -1.36
CA THR A 8 11.19 14.65 -2.72
C THR A 8 12.60 14.10 -2.63
N ASN A 9 12.94 13.17 -3.52
CA ASN A 9 14.27 12.58 -3.55
C ASN A 9 15.34 13.56 -4.07
N ASN A 10 14.95 14.57 -4.87
CA ASN A 10 15.88 15.55 -5.45
C ASN A 10 15.17 16.88 -5.77
N TYR A 11 15.94 17.93 -6.04
CA TYR A 11 15.45 19.21 -6.57
C TYR A 11 15.86 19.34 -8.05
N PRO A 12 15.14 18.72 -8.99
CA PRO A 12 15.50 18.78 -10.40
C PRO A 12 15.29 20.18 -10.96
N ASP A 13 16.18 20.56 -11.86
CA ASP A 13 16.17 21.80 -12.61
C ASP A 13 16.16 21.53 -14.12
N ALA A 14 15.63 22.49 -14.87
CA ALA A 14 15.70 22.50 -16.32
C ALA A 14 16.08 23.91 -16.78
N LEU A 15 17.09 24.01 -17.64
CA LEU A 15 17.40 25.25 -18.34
C LEU A 15 16.37 25.44 -19.46
N VAL A 16 15.71 26.60 -19.49
CA VAL A 16 14.72 26.95 -20.52
C VAL A 16 15.21 28.17 -21.28
N GLU A 17 15.56 28.00 -22.55
CA GLU A 17 15.96 29.12 -23.40
C GLU A 17 14.76 29.86 -24.01
N ALA A 18 15.02 31.00 -24.64
CA ALA A 18 13.97 31.84 -25.19
C ALA A 18 13.20 31.11 -26.32
N GLY A 19 11.89 30.94 -26.12
CA GLY A 19 11.02 30.25 -27.07
C GLY A 19 10.97 28.73 -26.90
N GLU A 20 11.67 28.19 -25.90
CA GLU A 20 11.65 26.77 -25.58
C GLU A 20 10.68 26.43 -24.44
N VAL A 21 10.36 25.14 -24.32
CA VAL A 21 9.57 24.58 -23.22
C VAL A 21 10.46 23.59 -22.47
N GLY A 22 10.72 23.87 -21.19
CA GLY A 22 11.35 22.92 -20.28
C GLY A 22 10.34 22.08 -19.54
N GLU A 23 10.70 20.83 -19.26
CA GLU A 23 9.92 19.90 -18.45
C GLU A 23 10.75 19.47 -17.23
N ILE A 24 10.15 19.52 -16.04
CA ILE A 24 10.77 19.07 -14.80
C ILE A 24 9.94 17.90 -14.26
N VAL A 25 10.57 16.73 -14.18
CA VAL A 25 9.96 15.52 -13.65
C VAL A 25 10.58 15.21 -12.29
N PHE A 26 9.74 15.08 -11.26
CA PHE A 26 10.17 14.68 -9.93
C PHE A 26 9.18 13.70 -9.30
N ASP A 27 9.73 12.74 -8.58
CA ASP A 27 8.95 11.85 -7.73
C ASP A 27 8.72 12.54 -6.39
N TRP A 28 7.47 12.55 -5.95
CA TRP A 28 7.08 13.07 -4.65
C TRP A 28 6.24 12.04 -3.92
N ARG A 29 6.34 12.05 -2.58
CA ARG A 29 5.53 11.18 -1.73
C ARG A 29 4.88 11.99 -0.63
N ASN A 30 3.64 11.62 -0.31
CA ASN A 30 2.96 12.12 0.87
C ASN A 30 3.18 11.18 2.06
N SER A 31 3.41 11.75 3.25
CA SER A 31 3.56 11.03 4.51
C SER A 31 2.21 10.64 5.13
N LYS A 32 1.11 11.24 4.66
CA LYS A 32 -0.25 11.01 5.19
C LYS A 32 -1.20 10.52 4.10
N SER A 33 -2.21 9.76 4.51
CA SER A 33 -3.36 9.43 3.66
C SER A 33 -4.19 10.68 3.41
N GLY A 34 -4.72 10.84 2.20
CA GLY A 34 -5.63 11.91 1.86
C GLY A 34 -5.39 12.49 0.48
N THR A 35 -6.24 13.46 0.15
CA THR A 35 -6.28 14.16 -1.11
C THR A 35 -5.28 15.32 -1.11
N GLU A 36 -4.25 15.26 -1.94
CA GLU A 36 -3.24 16.32 -2.08
C GLU A 36 -2.98 16.67 -3.55
N GLU A 37 -2.39 17.84 -3.76
CA GLU A 37 -2.03 18.40 -5.07
C GLU A 37 -0.70 19.13 -4.98
N LEU A 38 0.00 19.27 -6.11
CA LEU A 38 1.21 20.06 -6.24
C LEU A 38 0.88 21.45 -6.77
N LYS A 39 1.43 22.48 -6.13
CA LYS A 39 1.35 23.86 -6.61
C LYS A 39 2.73 24.35 -7.01
N CYS A 40 2.91 24.63 -8.29
CA CYS A 40 4.11 25.26 -8.81
C CYS A 40 3.87 26.78 -8.92
N ILE A 41 4.82 27.57 -8.43
CA ILE A 41 4.82 29.03 -8.51
C ILE A 41 6.16 29.44 -9.10
N ILE A 42 6.13 30.15 -10.22
CA ILE A 42 7.34 30.67 -10.87
C ILE A 42 7.82 31.87 -10.06
N LEU A 43 9.03 31.78 -9.52
CA LEU A 43 9.66 32.86 -8.79
C LEU A 43 10.42 33.77 -9.77
N THR A 44 9.91 34.96 -10.03
CA THR A 44 10.65 36.00 -10.75
C THR A 44 11.60 36.73 -9.79
N PRO A 45 12.76 37.25 -10.26
CA PRO A 45 13.68 37.98 -9.40
C PRO A 45 12.99 39.16 -8.71
N MET A 46 13.12 39.27 -7.38
CA MET A 46 12.44 40.28 -6.52
C MET A 46 12.80 41.76 -6.79
N GLN A 47 13.50 42.08 -7.88
CA GLN A 47 13.92 43.45 -8.17
C GLN A 47 12.96 44.25 -9.06
N ILE A 48 11.83 43.67 -9.49
CA ILE A 48 10.88 44.37 -10.36
C ILE A 48 9.47 44.33 -9.76
N VAL A 49 8.90 45.53 -9.61
CA VAL A 49 7.68 45.90 -8.88
C VAL A 49 6.40 45.26 -9.41
N ASP A 50 6.49 44.47 -10.49
CA ASP A 50 5.37 43.82 -11.17
C ASP A 50 5.64 42.32 -11.36
N GLU A 51 4.85 41.49 -10.66
CA GLU A 51 4.95 40.04 -10.65
C GLU A 51 4.62 39.38 -12.01
N TYR A 52 3.98 40.11 -12.93
CA TYR A 52 3.59 39.59 -14.26
C TYR A 52 4.52 40.00 -15.40
N ALA A 53 5.48 40.90 -15.16
CA ALA A 53 6.32 41.47 -16.22
C ALA A 53 7.33 40.49 -16.84
N PHE A 54 7.62 39.36 -16.19
CA PHE A 54 8.66 38.40 -16.60
C PHE A 54 8.16 36.97 -16.77
N GLY A 55 6.87 36.79 -17.10
CA GLY A 55 6.32 35.45 -17.27
C GLY A 55 6.10 34.71 -15.95
N GLY A 56 5.73 35.45 -14.90
CA GLY A 56 5.23 34.86 -13.67
C GLY A 56 4.00 33.97 -13.92
N GLY A 57 3.71 33.07 -12.98
CA GLY A 57 2.60 32.15 -13.13
C GLY A 57 2.50 31.16 -12.00
N ASN A 58 1.33 30.53 -11.90
CA ASN A 58 1.16 29.32 -11.11
C ASN A 58 0.52 28.23 -11.96
N ILE A 59 0.87 26.99 -11.65
CA ILE A 59 0.22 25.82 -12.20
C ILE A 59 -0.02 24.86 -11.05
N THR A 60 -1.26 24.37 -10.95
CA THR A 60 -1.63 23.34 -9.97
C THR A 60 -1.78 22.03 -10.73
N SER A 61 -1.21 20.96 -10.17
CA SER A 61 -1.35 19.62 -10.73
C SER A 61 -2.77 19.10 -10.56
N GLU A 62 -3.06 17.97 -11.19
CA GLU A 62 -4.22 17.17 -10.80
C GLU A 62 -4.09 16.70 -9.34
N THR A 63 -5.23 16.44 -8.73
CA THR A 63 -5.36 15.97 -7.36
C THR A 63 -5.10 14.47 -7.26
N VAL A 64 -4.22 14.06 -6.34
CA VAL A 64 -3.88 12.66 -6.07
C VAL A 64 -4.40 12.26 -4.69
N ASN A 65 -5.12 11.13 -4.63
CA ASN A 65 -5.59 10.56 -3.38
C ASN A 65 -4.60 9.50 -2.87
N TRP A 66 -3.90 9.81 -1.78
CA TRP A 66 -2.97 8.91 -1.11
C TRP A 66 -3.71 7.98 -0.16
N GLN A 67 -3.45 6.69 -0.26
CA GLN A 67 -3.95 5.67 0.66
C GLN A 67 -2.76 5.06 1.38
N ILE A 68 -2.77 5.12 2.71
CA ILE A 68 -1.87 4.27 3.50
C ILE A 68 -2.52 2.90 3.46
N ASN A 69 -1.91 1.97 2.75
CA ASN A 69 -2.21 0.57 2.95
C ASN A 69 -1.67 0.24 4.34
N GLU A 70 -2.50 0.40 5.37
CA GLU A 70 -2.32 -0.42 6.56
C GLU A 70 -2.47 -1.84 6.01
N GLU A 71 -1.36 -2.56 5.85
CA GLU A 71 -1.45 -4.00 5.70
C GLU A 71 -2.34 -4.44 6.87
N ASP A 72 -3.43 -5.15 6.59
CA ASP A 72 -4.27 -5.78 7.62
C ASP A 72 -3.43 -6.88 8.30
N GLU A 73 -2.33 -6.50 8.96
CA GLU A 73 -1.34 -7.34 9.62
C GLU A 73 -2.04 -8.24 10.65
N GLY A 74 -3.15 -7.76 11.23
CA GLY A 74 -3.96 -8.47 12.19
C GLY A 74 -4.83 -9.60 11.60
N LEU A 75 -5.23 -9.54 10.33
CA LEU A 75 -6.15 -10.53 9.73
C LEU A 75 -5.48 -11.48 8.73
N SER A 76 -4.33 -11.10 8.17
CA SER A 76 -3.62 -11.91 7.17
C SER A 76 -3.28 -13.32 7.68
N TYR A 77 -2.99 -13.46 8.98
CA TYR A 77 -2.67 -14.75 9.61
C TYR A 77 -3.88 -15.50 10.18
N VAL A 78 -5.04 -14.86 10.31
CA VAL A 78 -6.23 -15.49 10.95
C VAL A 78 -6.79 -16.60 10.07
N ILE A 79 -6.90 -16.37 8.76
CA ILE A 79 -7.42 -17.35 7.81
C ILE A 79 -6.57 -18.63 7.77
N PRO A 80 -5.24 -18.59 7.58
CA PRO A 80 -4.44 -19.81 7.54
C PRO A 80 -4.45 -20.58 8.86
N ILE A 81 -4.51 -19.90 10.02
CA ILE A 81 -4.59 -20.56 11.34
C ILE A 81 -5.90 -21.37 11.48
N ILE A 82 -7.03 -20.81 11.07
CA ILE A 82 -8.34 -21.49 11.15
C ILE A 82 -8.32 -22.75 10.28
N ILE A 83 -7.74 -22.68 9.07
CA ILE A 83 -7.63 -23.83 8.16
C ILE A 83 -6.84 -24.98 8.81
N VAL A 84 -5.68 -24.67 9.41
CA VAL A 84 -4.84 -25.68 10.08
C VAL A 84 -5.59 -26.31 11.26
N MET A 85 -6.33 -25.52 12.02
CA MET A 85 -7.10 -26.02 13.17
C MET A 85 -8.18 -27.02 12.75
N ILE A 86 -8.93 -26.72 11.69
CA ILE A 86 -9.98 -27.61 11.16
C ILE A 86 -9.37 -28.92 10.66
N MET A 87 -8.27 -28.85 9.91
CA MET A 87 -7.56 -30.04 9.42
C MET A 87 -7.02 -30.90 10.57
N GLY A 88 -6.55 -30.27 11.65
CA GLY A 88 -6.14 -30.96 12.87
C GLY A 88 -7.28 -31.75 13.52
N ILE A 89 -8.46 -31.14 13.66
CA ILE A 89 -9.62 -31.81 14.26
C ILE A 89 -10.10 -32.98 13.40
N ILE A 90 -10.17 -32.79 12.07
CA ILE A 90 -10.58 -33.85 11.13
C ILE A 90 -9.62 -35.03 11.18
N SER A 91 -8.30 -34.77 11.14
CA SER A 91 -7.29 -35.82 11.16
C SER A 91 -7.30 -36.62 12.47
N ILE A 92 -7.38 -35.95 13.63
CA ILE A 92 -7.51 -36.62 14.94
C ILE A 92 -8.80 -37.43 15.01
N GLY A 93 -9.92 -36.85 14.57
CA GLY A 93 -11.21 -37.53 14.55
C GLY A 93 -11.19 -38.80 13.68
N TYR A 94 -10.61 -38.71 12.48
CA TYR A 94 -10.47 -39.85 11.58
C TYR A 94 -9.64 -41.00 12.20
N VAL A 95 -8.52 -40.67 12.86
CA VAL A 95 -7.68 -41.68 13.52
C VAL A 95 -8.42 -42.38 14.66
N LEU A 96 -9.17 -41.63 15.48
CA LEU A 96 -9.92 -42.21 16.60
C LEU A 96 -11.04 -43.15 16.12
N VAL A 97 -11.82 -42.73 15.11
CA VAL A 97 -12.88 -43.56 14.53
C VAL A 97 -12.29 -44.82 13.88
N ASN A 98 -11.20 -44.68 13.14
CA ASN A 98 -10.56 -45.82 12.49
C ASN A 98 -10.03 -46.84 13.51
N ARG A 99 -9.41 -46.38 14.62
CA ARG A 99 -8.97 -47.28 15.69
C ARG A 99 -10.13 -47.99 16.39
N ALA A 100 -11.21 -47.27 16.68
CA ALA A 100 -12.39 -47.87 17.29
C ALA A 100 -13.05 -48.93 16.39
N ASN A 101 -13.01 -48.75 15.07
CA ASN A 101 -13.52 -49.74 14.13
C ASN A 101 -12.63 -51.00 14.08
N LEU A 102 -11.31 -50.84 14.14
CA LEU A 102 -10.36 -51.98 14.18
C LEU A 102 -10.50 -52.82 15.45
N ASP A 103 -10.78 -52.20 16.60
CA ASP A 103 -11.05 -52.91 17.86
C ASP A 103 -12.34 -53.75 17.79
N GLN A 104 -13.31 -53.38 16.94
CA GLN A 104 -14.53 -54.15 16.75
C GLN A 104 -14.30 -55.42 15.92
N GLU A 105 -13.35 -55.41 14.98
CA GLU A 105 -13.06 -56.55 14.11
C GLU A 105 -12.29 -57.66 14.86
N THR A 106 -11.34 -57.30 15.72
CA THR A 106 -10.56 -58.24 16.54
C THR A 106 -11.40 -58.95 17.60
N ILE A 107 -12.36 -58.26 18.23
CA ILE A 107 -13.26 -58.90 19.22
C ILE A 107 -14.19 -59.91 18.55
N VAL A 108 -14.60 -59.68 17.30
CA VAL A 108 -15.44 -60.63 16.56
C VAL A 108 -14.65 -61.88 16.16
N GLU A 109 -13.37 -61.75 15.79
CA GLU A 109 -12.53 -62.90 15.42
C GLU A 109 -12.16 -63.77 16.64
N ASP A 110 -11.91 -63.19 17.82
CA ASP A 110 -11.64 -63.92 19.06
C ASP A 110 -12.89 -64.64 19.64
N VAL A 111 -14.11 -64.23 19.29
CA VAL A 111 -15.36 -64.88 19.73
C VAL A 111 -15.75 -66.06 18.83
N VAL A 112 -15.26 -66.10 17.59
CA VAL A 112 -15.62 -67.12 16.58
C VAL A 112 -14.66 -68.33 16.59
N LYS A 113 -13.53 -68.26 17.29
CA LYS A 113 -12.53 -69.34 17.40
C LYS A 113 -12.64 -70.13 18.70
#